data_AF-A0A4V2NX50-F1
#
_entry.id   AF-A0A4V2NX50-F1
#
_cell.length_a   1.000
_cell.length_b   1.000
_cell.length_c   1.000
_cell.angle_alpha   90.00
_cell.angle_beta   90.00
_cell.angle_gamma   90.00
#
_symmetry.space_group_name_H-M   'P 1'
#
loop_
_entity.id
_entity.type
_entity.pdbx_description
1 polymer ?
#
loop_
_entity_poly.entity_id
_entity_poly.type
_entity_poly.pdbx_seq_one_letter_code
_entity_poly.pdbx_strand_id
1 'polypeptide(L)' 'MAQRVEGSVEIEAPVEKVYDYWKNLENLPQFMSNVEEVRVTGENTTHWRVKGPFGKTVEWEARTT' A
#
# COMPACT_ATOMS: atom_id res chain seq x y z
N MET A 1 7.53 -21.92 3.71
CA MET A 1 8.93 -21.45 3.51
C MET A 1 8.85 -19.98 3.14
N ALA A 2 9.69 -19.11 3.68
CA ALA A 2 9.70 -17.70 3.29
C ALA A 2 10.33 -17.56 1.90
N GLN A 3 9.66 -16.87 0.99
CA GLN A 3 10.18 -16.56 -0.34
C GLN A 3 10.43 -15.07 -0.44
N ARG A 4 11.64 -14.68 -0.83
CA ARG A 4 11.96 -13.29 -1.17
C ARG A 4 11.36 -12.99 -2.54
N VAL A 5 10.60 -11.90 -2.63
CA VAL A 5 10.03 -11.39 -3.87
C VAL A 5 10.57 -9.99 -4.10
N GLU A 6 10.97 -9.70 -5.33
CA GLU A 6 11.48 -8.39 -5.75
C GLU A 6 10.71 -7.94 -7.00
N GLY A 7 10.51 -6.63 -7.13
CA GLY A 7 9.86 -6.02 -8.27
C GLY A 7 10.29 -4.56 -8.39
N SER A 8 10.26 -4.02 -9.61
CA SER A 8 10.56 -2.62 -9.88
C SER A 8 9.63 -2.06 -10.94
N VAL A 9 9.42 -0.75 -10.90
CA VAL A 9 8.64 0.02 -11.87
C VAL A 9 9.41 1.32 -12.12
N GLU A 10 9.50 1.72 -13.38
CA GLU A 10 10.12 2.97 -13.79
C GLU A 10 9.05 4.03 -14.01
N ILE A 11 9.25 5.23 -13.43
CA ILE A 11 8.30 6.34 -13.49
C ILE A 11 9.05 7.58 -13.97
N GLU A 12 8.63 8.15 -15.09
CA GLU A 12 9.21 9.37 -15.66
C GLU A 12 8.70 10.62 -14.91
N ALA A 13 9.13 10.78 -13.66
CA ALA A 13 8.78 11.92 -12.81
C ALA A 13 9.90 12.25 -11.81
N PRO A 14 9.93 13.48 -11.25
CA PRO A 14 10.86 13.81 -10.18
C PRO A 14 10.70 12.88 -8.96
N VAL A 15 11.83 12.39 -8.43
CA VAL A 15 11.86 11.42 -7.33
C VAL A 15 11.10 11.90 -6.09
N GLU A 16 11.22 13.19 -5.75
CA GLU A 16 10.53 13.80 -4.60
C GLU A 16 9.01 13.66 -4.73
N LYS A 17 8.47 13.93 -5.94
CA LYS A 17 7.04 13.82 -6.21
C LYS A 17 6.55 12.37 -6.09
N VAL A 18 7.32 11.42 -6.62
CA VAL A 18 6.98 9.99 -6.55
C VAL A 18 6.99 9.52 -5.10
N TYR A 19 8.04 9.87 -4.34
CA TYR A 19 8.17 9.49 -2.95
C TYR A 19 7.09 10.13 -2.06
N ASP A 20 6.80 11.41 -2.25
CA ASP A 20 5.75 12.12 -1.50
C ASP A 20 4.36 11.55 -1.77
N TYR A 21 4.09 11.12 -2.99
CA TYR A 21 2.84 10.46 -3.34
C TYR A 21 2.74 9.06 -2.74
N TRP A 22 3.81 8.26 -2.85
CA TRP A 22 3.85 6.88 -2.36
C TRP A 22 3.83 6.79 -0.83
N LYS A 23 4.54 7.68 -0.12
CA LYS A 23 4.63 7.67 1.35
C LYS A 23 3.29 7.95 2.02
N ASN A 24 2.38 8.66 1.33
CA ASN A 24 1.00 8.79 1.75
C ASN A 24 0.22 7.52 1.35
N LEU A 25 0.10 6.58 2.29
CA LEU A 25 -0.46 5.26 2.03
C LEU A 25 -1.95 5.29 1.60
N GLU A 26 -2.68 6.37 1.88
CA GLU A 26 -4.07 6.54 1.42
C GLU A 26 -4.16 6.69 -0.11
N ASN A 27 -3.05 7.00 -0.79
CA ASN A 27 -2.98 7.06 -2.25
C ASN A 27 -2.86 5.70 -2.93
N LEU A 28 -2.47 4.64 -2.20
CA LEU A 28 -2.18 3.33 -2.80
C LEU A 28 -3.35 2.71 -3.59
N PRO A 29 -4.63 2.81 -3.17
CA PRO A 29 -5.75 2.30 -3.95
C PRO A 29 -5.85 2.89 -5.37
N GLN A 30 -5.27 4.06 -5.62
CA GLN A 30 -5.31 4.70 -6.94
C GLN A 30 -4.45 4.00 -7.99
N PHE A 31 -3.45 3.21 -7.58
CA PHE A 31 -2.52 2.56 -8.51
C PHE A 31 -2.16 1.11 -8.15
N MET A 32 -2.57 0.61 -6.98
CA MET A 32 -2.43 -0.80 -6.59
C MET A 32 -3.79 -1.48 -6.63
N SER A 33 -4.10 -2.19 -7.72
CA SER A 33 -5.42 -2.79 -7.99
C SER A 33 -5.98 -3.74 -6.91
N ASN A 34 -5.11 -4.30 -6.08
CA ASN A 34 -5.45 -5.22 -5.00
C ASN A 34 -5.76 -4.50 -3.70
N VAL A 35 -5.37 -3.24 -3.54
CA VAL A 35 -5.67 -2.43 -2.35
C VAL A 35 -7.02 -1.77 -2.57
N GLU A 36 -7.97 -2.00 -1.66
CA GLU A 36 -9.30 -1.40 -1.72
C GLU A 36 -9.35 -0.08 -0.95
N GLU A 37 -8.74 -0.05 0.23
CA GLU A 37 -8.70 1.13 1.10
C GLU A 37 -7.49 1.06 2.04
N VAL A 38 -6.90 2.22 2.31
CA VAL A 38 -5.98 2.43 3.43
C VAL A 38 -6.44 3.66 4.17
N ARG A 39 -6.54 3.59 5.50
CA ARG A 39 -6.91 4.71 6.38
C ARG A 39 -5.89 4.90 7.47
N VAL A 40 -5.50 6.15 7.74
CA VAL A 40 -4.67 6.47 8.90
C VAL A 40 -5.51 6.37 10.18
N THR A 41 -5.07 5.55 11.13
CA THR A 41 -5.77 5.32 12.41
C THR A 41 -5.04 5.89 13.63
N GLY A 42 -3.83 6.39 13.45
CA GLY A 42 -3.00 6.99 14.50
C GLY A 42 -1.70 7.57 13.94
N GLU A 43 -0.77 7.97 14.81
CA GLU A 43 0.48 8.63 14.39
C GLU A 43 1.31 7.76 13.43
N ASN A 44 1.37 6.45 13.68
CA ASN A 44 2.14 5.50 12.88
C ASN A 44 1.35 4.21 12.58
N THR A 45 0.02 4.27 12.70
CA THR A 45 -0.87 3.11 12.49
C THR A 45 -1.85 3.36 11.35
N THR A 46 -2.12 2.31 10.60
CA THR A 46 -3.02 2.35 9.44
C THR A 46 -3.90 1.12 9.40
N HIS A 47 -5.16 1.29 9.04
CA HIS A 47 -6.09 0.21 8.73
C HIS A 47 -6.07 -0.07 7.23
N TRP A 48 -5.95 -1.34 6.87
CA TRP A 48 -5.87 -1.80 5.49
C TRP A 48 -7.04 -2.68 5.14
N ARG A 49 -7.53 -2.52 3.91
CA ARG A 49 -8.51 -3.40 3.30
C ARG A 49 -8.05 -3.76 1.89
N VAL A 50 -7.89 -5.06 1.61
CA VAL A 50 -7.39 -5.54 0.30
C VAL A 50 -8.22 -6.70 -0.23
N LYS A 51 -8.12 -6.90 -1.55
CA LYS A 51 -8.65 -8.07 -2.25
C LYS A 51 -7.82 -9.30 -1.92
N GLY A 52 -8.46 -10.25 -1.28
CA GLY A 52 -7.94 -11.58 -1.01
C GLY A 52 -8.37 -12.63 -2.04
N PRO A 53 -7.89 -13.87 -1.88
CA PRO A 53 -8.28 -14.99 -2.73
C PRO A 53 -9.80 -15.21 -2.73
N PHE A 54 -10.32 -15.75 -3.84
CA PHE A 54 -11.73 -16.11 -4.01
C PHE A 54 -12.72 -14.95 -3.81
N GLY A 55 -12.30 -13.71 -4.16
CA GLY A 55 -13.16 -12.52 -4.05
C GLY A 55 -13.45 -12.09 -2.62
N LYS A 56 -12.71 -12.60 -1.64
CA LYS A 56 -12.81 -12.15 -0.25
C LYS A 56 -12.07 -10.85 -0.04
N THR A 57 -12.48 -10.11 0.97
CA THR A 57 -11.74 -8.97 1.51
C THR A 57 -10.95 -9.41 2.73
N VAL A 58 -9.70 -8.94 2.86
CA VAL A 58 -8.85 -9.13 4.04
C VAL A 58 -8.56 -7.76 4.64
N GLU A 59 -8.68 -7.66 5.97
CA GLU A 59 -8.50 -6.43 6.73
C GLU A 59 -7.50 -6.61 7.87
N TRP A 60 -6.67 -5.60 8.13
CA TRP A 60 -5.71 -5.60 9.25
C TRP A 60 -5.26 -4.19 9.65
N GLU A 61 -4.70 -4.07 10.86
CA GLU A 61 -3.93 -2.91 11.30
C GLU A 61 -2.45 -3.12 11.03
N ALA A 62 -1.78 -2.11 10.48
CA ALA A 62 -0.35 -2.09 10.25
C ALA A 62 0.29 -0.91 10.99
N ARG A 63 1.54 -1.11 11.43
CA ARG A 63 2.38 -0.05 12.01
C ARG A 63 3.63 0.14 11.16
N THR A 64 3.93 1.38 10.82
CA THR A 64 5.18 1.77 10.14
C THR A 64 6.18 2.24 11.20
N THR A 65 7.44 1.82 11.09
CA THR A 65 8.54 2.17 12.02
C THR A 65 9.71 2.77 11.28
#